data_AF-A0A523QS33-F1
#
_entry.id   AF-A0A523QS33-F1
#
_cell.length_a   1.000
_cell.length_b   1.000
_cell.length_c   1.000
_cell.angle_alpha   90.00
_cell.angle_beta   90.00
_cell.angle_gamma   90.00
#
_symmetry.space_group_name_H-M   'P 1'
#
loop_
_entity.id
_entity.type
_entity.pdbx_description
1 polymer ?
#
loop_
_entity_poly.entity_id
_entity_poly.type
_entity_poly.pdbx_seq_one_letter_code
_entity_poly.pdbx_strand_id
1 'polypeptide(L)'
;MTSRERLGLTQEEWEEFEKIRVETQCDKNFQCIHAEIEMLCNAKYHADLDILECLEDIMSECKFLKPFSSAQVCTCPMRKFFAKHFDKWMEQASDEDA
;
A
#
# COMPACT_ATOMS: atom_id res chain seq x y z
N MET A 1 15.04 8.51 15.30
CA MET A 1 14.38 7.24 14.89
C MET A 1 14.55 7.11 13.39
N THR A 2 15.22 6.06 12.95
CA THR A 2 15.38 5.77 11.52
C THR A 2 14.06 5.26 10.95
N SER A 3 13.82 5.47 9.65
CA SER A 3 12.61 4.98 8.97
C SER A 3 12.42 3.45 9.12
N ARG A 4 13.52 2.71 9.28
CA ARG A 4 13.55 1.27 9.52
C ARG A 4 12.96 0.88 10.88
N GLU A 5 13.38 1.55 11.96
CA GLU A 5 12.88 1.27 13.32
C GLU A 5 11.39 1.58 13.47
N ARG A 6 10.87 2.55 12.70
CA ARG A 6 9.44 2.89 12.69
C ARG A 6 8.57 1.77 12.10
N LEU A 7 9.12 1.01 11.16
CA LEU A 7 8.39 -0.01 10.41
C LEU A 7 8.57 -1.43 10.98
N GLY A 8 9.48 -1.64 11.94
CA GLY A 8 9.67 -2.96 12.57
C GLY A 8 10.17 -4.06 11.61
N LEU A 9 10.65 -3.70 10.42
CA LEU A 9 11.11 -4.63 9.40
C LEU A 9 12.42 -5.32 9.81
N THR A 10 12.54 -6.59 9.48
CA THR A 10 13.79 -7.35 9.53
C THR A 10 14.82 -6.78 8.54
N GLN A 11 16.06 -7.26 8.61
CA GLN A 11 17.11 -6.85 7.67
C GLN A 11 16.75 -7.22 6.22
N GLU A 12 16.22 -8.42 5.99
CA GLU A 12 15.84 -8.91 4.66
C GLU A 12 14.69 -8.09 4.07
N GLU A 13 13.64 -7.85 4.86
CA GLU A 13 12.50 -7.01 4.46
C GLU A 13 12.92 -5.57 4.18
N TRP A 14 13.92 -5.05 4.90
CA TRP A 14 14.46 -3.72 4.66
C TRP A 14 15.23 -3.63 3.32
N GLU A 15 15.98 -4.68 2.97
CA GLU A 15 16.68 -4.76 1.69
C GLU A 15 15.70 -4.86 0.52
N GLU A 16 14.63 -5.66 0.66
CA GLU A 16 13.54 -5.72 -0.30
C GLU A 16 12.82 -4.37 -0.44
N PHE A 17 12.49 -3.74 0.68
CA PHE A 17 11.88 -2.41 0.71
C PHE A 17 12.73 -1.39 -0.04
N GLU A 18 14.04 -1.35 0.22
CA GLU A 18 14.95 -0.40 -0.41
C GLU A 18 15.07 -0.65 -1.92
N LYS A 19 15.14 -1.91 -2.33
CA LYS A 19 15.13 -2.30 -3.75
C LYS A 19 13.85 -1.82 -4.44
N ILE A 20 12.70 -2.10 -3.85
CA ILE A 20 11.40 -1.65 -4.37
C ILE A 20 11.35 -0.12 -4.42
N ARG A 21 11.91 0.58 -3.44
CA ARG A 21 11.97 2.05 -3.41
C ARG A 21 12.82 2.61 -4.54
N VAL A 22 13.99 2.04 -4.82
CA VAL A 22 14.86 2.50 -5.91
C VAL A 22 14.22 2.23 -7.28
N GLU A 23 13.56 1.08 -7.44
CA GLU A 23 12.90 0.70 -8.70
C GLU A 23 11.58 1.45 -8.93
N THR A 24 10.85 1.75 -7.87
CA THR A 24 9.56 2.45 -7.96
C THR A 24 9.81 3.95 -8.12
N GLN A 25 9.81 4.45 -9.35
CA GLN A 25 9.83 5.90 -9.58
C GLN A 25 8.47 6.51 -9.17
N CYS A 26 8.26 6.77 -7.89
CA CYS A 26 6.98 7.25 -7.37
C CYS A 26 6.86 8.78 -7.48
N ASP A 27 5.95 9.26 -8.32
CA ASP A 27 5.74 10.71 -8.54
C ASP A 27 5.13 11.40 -7.31
N LYS A 28 4.57 10.62 -6.37
CA LYS A 28 4.08 11.08 -5.06
C LYS A 28 5.17 11.11 -3.99
N ASN A 29 6.46 10.99 -4.36
CA ASN A 29 7.61 10.96 -3.44
C ASN A 29 7.42 10.02 -2.25
N PHE A 30 6.78 8.88 -2.48
CA PHE A 30 6.48 7.91 -1.43
C PHE A 30 5.76 8.49 -0.20
N GLN A 31 4.94 9.52 -0.37
CA GLN A 31 4.14 10.10 0.71
C GLN A 31 3.33 9.04 1.49
N CYS A 32 2.94 7.95 0.82
CA CYS A 32 2.31 6.81 1.47
C CYS A 32 3.16 6.19 2.61
N ILE A 33 4.48 6.17 2.49
CA ILE A 33 5.38 5.61 3.51
C ILE A 33 5.53 6.56 4.71
N HIS A 34 5.35 7.85 4.48
CA HIS A 34 5.59 8.90 5.48
C HIS A 34 4.33 9.28 6.26
N ALA A 35 3.16 9.10 5.65
CA ALA A 35 1.87 9.27 6.28
C ALA A 35 1.63 8.20 7.36
N GLU A 36 0.74 8.47 8.30
CA GLU A 36 0.22 7.40 9.16
C GLU A 36 -0.46 6.35 8.28
N ILE A 37 -0.39 5.08 8.68
CA ILE A 37 -0.98 3.98 7.89
C ILE A 37 -2.48 4.23 7.63
N GLU A 38 -3.14 4.92 8.56
CA GLU A 38 -4.55 5.35 8.50
C GLU A 38 -4.80 6.50 7.49
N MET A 39 -3.74 7.24 7.12
CA MET A 39 -3.76 8.32 6.12
C MET A 39 -3.21 7.88 4.76
N LEU A 40 -2.85 6.60 4.61
CA LEU A 40 -2.55 6.03 3.30
C LEU A 40 -3.77 6.22 2.38
N CYS A 41 -3.59 6.62 1.12
CA CYS A 41 -4.67 6.64 0.11
C CYS A 41 -5.54 5.41 0.30
N ASN A 42 -6.82 5.63 0.56
CA ASN A 42 -7.74 4.63 1.07
C ASN A 42 -7.67 3.39 0.17
N ALA A 43 -7.29 2.23 0.71
CA ALA A 43 -7.02 1.04 -0.09
C ALA A 43 -7.27 -0.23 0.73
N LYS A 44 -7.80 -1.24 0.07
CA LYS A 44 -8.16 -2.54 0.66
C LYS A 44 -7.35 -3.65 0.00
N TYR A 45 -6.62 -4.42 0.79
CA TYR A 45 -5.90 -5.58 0.28
C TYR A 45 -6.81 -6.81 0.30
N HIS A 46 -6.93 -7.46 -0.87
CA HIS A 46 -7.69 -8.70 -1.03
C HIS A 46 -6.69 -9.85 -1.15
N ALA A 47 -6.38 -10.48 -0.02
CA ALA A 47 -5.37 -11.53 0.07
C ALA A 47 -5.65 -12.72 -0.87
N ASP A 48 -6.93 -13.12 -1.01
CA ASP A 48 -7.35 -14.25 -1.85
C ASP A 48 -7.03 -14.05 -3.34
N LEU A 49 -6.96 -12.78 -3.77
CA LEU A 49 -6.73 -12.40 -5.16
C LEU A 49 -5.33 -11.78 -5.39
N ASP A 50 -4.54 -11.57 -4.32
CA ASP A 50 -3.29 -10.79 -4.33
C ASP A 50 -3.43 -9.44 -5.06
N ILE A 51 -4.58 -8.79 -4.87
CA ILE A 51 -4.88 -7.46 -5.41
C ILE A 51 -5.04 -6.44 -4.30
N LEU A 52 -4.68 -5.21 -4.61
CA LEU A 52 -4.89 -4.06 -3.76
C LEU A 52 -5.92 -3.16 -4.42
N GLU A 53 -7.12 -3.09 -3.88
CA GLU A 53 -8.17 -2.19 -4.33
C GLU A 53 -7.90 -0.77 -3.82
N CYS A 54 -8.06 0.23 -4.68
CA CYS A 54 -7.95 1.63 -4.34
C CYS A 54 -9.36 2.19 -4.13
N LEU A 55 -9.64 2.69 -2.92
CA LEU A 55 -10.92 3.25 -2.49
C LEU A 55 -10.94 4.78 -2.49
N GLU A 56 -9.88 5.42 -3.00
CA GLU A 56 -9.83 6.87 -3.10
C GLU A 56 -10.64 7.36 -4.31
N ASP A 57 -11.78 8.01 -4.06
CA ASP A 57 -12.72 8.52 -5.08
C ASP A 57 -12.09 9.54 -6.04
N ILE A 58 -11.02 10.21 -5.60
CA ILE A 58 -10.37 11.27 -6.36
C ILE A 58 -9.10 10.67 -6.98
N MET A 59 -9.23 10.21 -8.23
CA MET A 59 -8.11 9.80 -9.08
C MET A 59 -7.12 10.95 -9.28
N SER A 60 -6.26 11.18 -8.31
CA SER A 60 -5.06 12.00 -8.46
C SER A 60 -4.04 11.21 -9.27
N GLU A 61 -4.15 11.27 -10.61
CA GLU A 61 -3.11 10.97 -11.63
C GLU A 61 -2.11 9.85 -11.27
N CYS A 62 -2.55 8.80 -10.60
CA CYS A 62 -1.64 7.80 -10.08
C CYS A 62 -1.38 6.80 -11.20
N LYS A 63 -0.15 6.78 -11.74
CA LYS A 63 0.22 5.85 -12.83
C LYS A 63 0.09 4.37 -12.46
N PHE A 64 0.05 4.08 -11.16
CA PHE A 64 -0.13 2.74 -10.62
C PHE A 64 -1.61 2.34 -10.46
N LEU A 65 -2.55 3.23 -10.75
CA LEU A 65 -3.98 2.92 -10.73
C LEU A 65 -4.36 2.24 -12.06
N LYS A 66 -5.01 1.08 -11.98
CA LYS A 66 -5.50 0.33 -13.14
C LYS A 66 -6.96 -0.07 -12.94
N PRO A 67 -7.81 0.03 -13.98
CA PRO A 67 -9.16 -0.52 -13.89
C PRO A 67 -9.11 -2.04 -13.87
N PHE A 68 -9.94 -2.67 -13.04
CA PHE A 68 -10.09 -4.13 -12.96
C PHE A 68 -11.56 -4.50 -12.69
N SER A 69 -12.24 -5.00 -13.72
CA SER A 69 -13.69 -5.26 -13.66
C SER A 69 -14.46 -4.02 -13.21
N SER A 70 -15.16 -4.08 -12.07
CA SER A 70 -15.93 -2.98 -11.47
C SER A 70 -15.14 -2.16 -10.44
N ALA A 71 -13.86 -2.48 -10.19
CA ALA A 71 -13.04 -1.84 -9.17
C ALA A 71 -11.79 -1.18 -9.78
N GLN A 72 -11.11 -0.35 -8.97
CA GLN A 72 -9.80 0.18 -9.31
C GLN A 72 -8.74 -0.52 -8.46
N VAL A 73 -7.71 -1.06 -9.12
CA VAL A 73 -6.61 -1.73 -8.42
C VAL A 73 -5.34 -0.89 -8.49
N CYS A 74 -4.63 -0.87 -7.37
CA CYS A 74 -3.33 -0.25 -7.24
C CYS A 74 -2.24 -1.30 -7.48
N THR A 75 -1.43 -1.06 -8.51
CA THR A 75 -0.28 -1.90 -8.89
C THR A 75 1.04 -1.37 -8.32
N CYS A 76 1.00 -0.44 -7.37
CA CYS A 76 2.19 0.15 -6.79
C CYS A 76 2.97 -0.93 -6.03
N PRO A 77 4.21 -1.27 -6.44
CA PRO A 77 5.00 -2.31 -5.80
C PRO A 77 5.20 -2.05 -4.31
N MET A 78 5.42 -0.77 -3.96
CA MET A 78 5.59 -0.33 -2.59
C MET A 78 4.35 -0.62 -1.74
N ARG A 79 3.16 -0.31 -2.25
CA ARG A 79 1.91 -0.56 -1.52
C ARG A 79 1.62 -2.05 -1.38
N LYS A 80 1.92 -2.85 -2.41
CA LYS A 80 1.82 -4.31 -2.30
C LYS A 80 2.76 -4.88 -1.24
N PHE A 81 3.98 -4.37 -1.14
CA PHE A 81 4.90 -4.74 -0.07
C PHE A 81 4.28 -4.45 1.31
N PHE A 82 3.80 -3.23 1.54
CA PHE A 82 3.13 -2.91 2.80
C PHE A 82 1.91 -3.78 3.09
N ALA A 83 1.08 -4.03 2.07
CA ALA A 83 -0.09 -4.89 2.20
C ALA A 83 0.23 -6.33 2.67
N LYS A 84 1.39 -6.85 2.25
CA LYS A 84 1.83 -8.22 2.55
C LYS A 84 2.51 -8.35 3.89
N HIS A 85 3.18 -7.29 4.34
CA HIS A 85 4.02 -7.31 5.55
C HIS A 85 3.36 -6.66 6.77
N PHE A 86 2.23 -5.94 6.60
CA PHE A 86 1.55 -5.25 7.69
C PHE A 86 0.06 -5.59 7.74
N ASP A 87 -0.35 -6.22 8.85
CA ASP A 87 -1.73 -6.64 9.11
C ASP A 87 -2.74 -5.48 9.12
N LYS A 88 -2.27 -4.25 9.40
CA LYS A 88 -3.12 -3.04 9.44
C LYS A 88 -3.78 -2.68 8.10
N TRP A 89 -3.37 -3.30 6.99
CA TRP A 89 -4.05 -3.18 5.69
C TRP A 89 -5.14 -4.24 5.47
N MET A 90 -5.21 -5.23 6.35
CA MET A 90 -6.16 -6.34 6.29
C MET A 90 -7.38 -6.13 7.20
N GLU A 91 -7.31 -5.24 8.19
CA GLU A 91 -8.37 -5.05 9.20
C GLU A 91 -9.53 -4.11 8.82
N GLN A 92 -9.59 -3.56 7.60
CA GLN A 92 -10.77 -2.75 7.18
C GLN A 92 -11.95 -3.60 6.66
N ALA A 93 -12.05 -4.87 7.06
CA ALA A 93 -13.08 -5.79 6.58
C ALA A 93 -13.80 -6.51 7.72
N SER A 94 -14.16 -5.81 8.79
CA SER A 94 -15.28 -6.20 9.65
C SER A 94 -15.54 -5.08 10.64
N ASP A 95 -16.58 -4.29 10.38
CA ASP A 95 -17.54 -3.82 11.39
C ASP A 95 -18.47 -2.82 10.71
N GLU A 96 -19.60 -3.33 10.21
CA GLU A 96 -20.92 -2.68 10.10
C GLU A 96 -21.76 -3.46 9.08
N ASP A 97 -22.50 -4.46 9.55
CA ASP A 97 -23.96 -4.43 9.44
C ASP A 97 -24.57 -5.52 10.33
N ALA A 98 -25.66 -5.10 10.97
CA ALA A 98 -26.37 -5.69 12.10
C ALA A 98 -27.23 -6.93 11.77
#